data_AF-A0A2H9PT32-F1
#
_entry.id   AF-A0A2H9PT32-F1
#
_cell.length_a   1.000
_cell.length_b   1.000
_cell.length_c   1.000
_cell.angle_alpha   90.00
_cell.angle_beta   90.00
_cell.angle_gamma   90.00
#
_symmetry.space_group_name_H-M   'P 1'
#
loop_
_entity.id
_entity.type
_entity.pdbx_description
1 polymer ?
#
loop_
_entity_poly.entity_id
_entity_poly.type
_entity_poly.pdbx_seq_one_letter_code
_entity_poly.pdbx_strand_id
1 'polypeptide(L)'
;GYGGTTDSDNPDNLSMICAAGGNISMEHEKYSITGGLGYGSMVTLNNESTAMGFTIEVKNNDTAINHLNTTYWMIYIPASVSGFCNGTLEFVGQENPQ
;
A
#
# COMPACT_ATOMS: atom_id res chain seq x y z
N GLY A 1 -3.31 1.34 -4.00
CA GLY A 1 -4.63 0.78 -3.66
C GLY A 1 -5.57 0.87 -4.86
N TYR A 2 -6.80 0.35 -4.76
CA TYR A 2 -7.90 0.60 -5.70
C TYR A 2 -8.80 1.72 -5.18
N GLY A 3 -9.17 2.69 -6.02
CA GLY A 3 -10.27 3.60 -5.73
C GLY A 3 -10.94 4.09 -7.00
N GLY A 4 -12.17 3.59 -7.14
CA GLY A 4 -13.27 3.99 -8.01
C GLY A 4 -13.09 3.84 -9.51
N THR A 5 -14.08 3.20 -10.13
CA THR A 5 -14.15 2.74 -11.52
C THR A 5 -14.25 3.85 -12.58
N THR A 6 -13.89 5.09 -12.26
CA THR A 6 -14.21 6.28 -13.08
C THR A 6 -13.14 7.37 -13.11
N ASP A 7 -11.90 7.11 -12.68
CA ASP A 7 -10.83 8.12 -12.79
C ASP A 7 -10.26 8.18 -14.23
N SER A 8 -10.50 9.28 -14.94
CA SER A 8 -9.98 9.48 -16.29
C SER A 8 -8.47 9.73 -16.36
N ASP A 9 -7.87 10.15 -15.24
CA ASP A 9 -6.45 10.47 -15.13
C ASP A 9 -5.63 9.26 -14.64
N ASN A 10 -6.29 8.17 -14.25
CA ASN A 10 -5.67 6.95 -13.74
C ASN A 10 -6.44 5.71 -14.23
N PRO A 11 -6.17 5.21 -15.45
CA PRO A 11 -7.02 4.27 -16.18
C PRO A 11 -7.19 2.89 -15.51
N ASP A 12 -6.37 2.58 -14.50
CA ASP A 12 -6.43 1.33 -13.74
C ASP A 12 -7.24 1.45 -12.43
N ASN A 13 -7.84 2.62 -12.14
CA ASN A 13 -8.59 2.91 -10.90
C ASN A 13 -7.75 2.76 -9.63
N LEU A 14 -6.48 3.15 -9.68
CA LEU A 14 -5.52 3.02 -8.58
C LEU A 14 -5.24 4.37 -7.93
N SER A 15 -6.26 4.99 -7.38
CA SER A 15 -6.17 6.28 -6.70
C SER A 15 -7.13 6.35 -5.51
N MET A 16 -6.88 7.23 -4.54
CA MET A 16 -7.92 7.62 -3.60
C MET A 16 -8.76 8.73 -4.20
N ILE A 17 -10.07 8.50 -4.34
CA ILE A 17 -11.00 9.48 -4.88
C ILE A 17 -11.40 10.46 -3.80
N CYS A 18 -11.15 11.74 -4.04
CA CYS A 18 -11.44 12.80 -3.07
C CYS A 18 -12.60 13.68 -3.53
N ALA A 19 -13.37 14.17 -2.55
CA ALA A 19 -14.53 15.02 -2.80
C ALA A 19 -14.18 16.38 -3.43
N ALA A 20 -12.93 16.85 -3.26
CA ALA A 20 -12.46 18.12 -3.81
C ALA A 20 -10.96 18.08 -4.12
N GLY A 21 -10.53 18.92 -5.07
CA GLY A 21 -9.09 19.16 -5.27
C GLY A 21 -8.32 18.09 -6.06
N GLY A 22 -9.03 17.14 -6.66
CA GLY A 22 -8.47 16.03 -7.44
C GLY A 22 -8.32 14.73 -6.63
N ASN A 23 -7.87 13.67 -7.29
CA ASN A 23 -7.62 12.37 -6.65
C ASN A 23 -6.17 12.25 -6.17
N ILE A 24 -5.91 11.34 -5.25
CA ILE A 24 -4.55 10.98 -4.84
C ILE A 24 -4.12 9.76 -5.67
N SER A 25 -3.25 9.97 -6.66
CA SER A 25 -2.70 8.89 -7.48
C SER A 25 -1.84 7.93 -6.66
N MET A 26 -1.77 6.66 -7.06
CA MET A 26 -0.97 5.63 -6.38
C MET A 26 0.53 5.95 -6.28
N GLU A 27 1.08 6.80 -7.14
CA GLU A 27 2.49 7.25 -7.01
C GLU A 27 2.76 7.98 -5.68
N HIS A 28 1.69 8.47 -5.05
CA HIS A 28 1.71 9.10 -3.74
C HIS A 28 1.57 8.11 -2.57
N GLU A 29 1.37 6.82 -2.85
CA GLU A 29 1.27 5.75 -1.86
C GLU A 29 2.55 4.93 -1.86
N LYS A 30 3.13 4.72 -0.67
CA LYS A 30 4.43 4.05 -0.52
C LYS A 30 4.45 3.08 0.64
N TYR A 31 5.28 2.04 0.54
CA TYR A 31 5.47 1.06 1.59
C TYR A 31 6.94 0.81 1.94
N SER A 32 7.17 0.22 3.12
CA SER A 32 8.49 -0.24 3.59
C SER A 32 8.35 -1.38 4.57
N ILE A 33 9.29 -2.32 4.54
CA ILE A 33 9.46 -3.36 5.59
C ILE A 33 10.41 -2.92 6.70
N THR A 34 11.02 -1.73 6.57
CA THR A 34 11.88 -1.11 7.58
C THR A 34 11.17 0.09 8.19
N GLY A 35 11.05 0.09 9.52
CA GLY A 35 10.46 1.20 10.27
C GLY A 35 11.34 2.44 10.29
N GLY A 36 10.72 3.62 10.41
CA GLY A 36 11.43 4.90 10.58
C GLY A 36 11.99 5.53 9.31
N LEU A 37 11.71 4.96 8.12
CA LEU A 37 12.09 5.59 6.86
C LEU A 37 11.22 6.82 6.58
N GLY A 38 11.85 7.86 6.01
CA GLY A 38 11.12 9.00 5.45
C GLY A 38 10.48 8.65 4.12
N TYR A 39 9.41 9.36 3.75
CA TYR A 39 8.62 9.12 2.54
C TYR A 39 9.46 9.01 1.24
N GLY A 40 10.52 9.81 1.11
CA GLY A 40 11.42 9.77 -0.05
C GLY A 40 12.20 8.45 -0.20
N SER A 41 12.41 7.72 0.90
CA SER A 41 13.18 6.48 0.95
C SER A 41 12.33 5.21 0.89
N MET A 42 11.00 5.34 0.85
CA MET A 42 10.06 4.22 0.77
C MET A 42 9.82 3.79 -0.68
N VAL A 43 9.38 2.54 -0.87
CA VAL A 43 9.06 1.96 -2.18
C VAL A 43 7.68 2.44 -2.63
N THR A 44 7.58 2.96 -3.85
CA THR A 44 6.30 3.38 -4.45
C THR A 44 5.45 2.17 -4.80
N LEU A 45 4.14 2.24 -4.49
CA LEU A 45 3.20 1.23 -4.95
C LEU A 45 3.01 1.31 -6.46
N ASN A 46 2.78 0.17 -7.08
CA ASN A 46 2.49 0.06 -8.51
C ASN A 46 1.26 -0.82 -8.74
N ASN A 47 0.84 -0.90 -10.00
CA ASN A 47 -0.31 -1.68 -10.45
C ASN A 47 0.03 -3.16 -10.64
N GLU A 48 1.25 -3.57 -10.28
CA GLU A 48 1.74 -4.94 -10.45
C GLU A 48 1.83 -5.62 -9.08
N SER A 49 1.57 -6.93 -9.05
CA SER A 49 1.82 -7.72 -7.84
C SER A 49 3.34 -7.84 -7.64
N THR A 50 3.88 -7.03 -6.74
CA THR A 50 5.31 -7.00 -6.44
C THR A 50 5.58 -7.69 -5.10
N ALA A 51 6.44 -8.71 -5.11
CA ALA A 51 6.84 -9.39 -3.88
C ALA A 51 7.62 -8.43 -2.96
N MET A 52 7.13 -8.24 -1.73
CA MET A 52 7.75 -7.31 -0.77
C MET A 52 9.02 -7.84 -0.09
N GLY A 53 9.52 -9.02 -0.50
CA GLY A 53 10.71 -9.64 0.10
C GLY A 53 10.50 -10.08 1.55
N PHE A 54 9.28 -10.45 1.89
CA PHE A 54 8.83 -10.71 3.26
C PHE A 54 8.62 -12.21 3.46
N THR A 55 9.23 -12.77 4.50
CA THR A 55 9.02 -14.17 4.90
C THR A 55 8.24 -14.18 6.22
N ILE A 56 7.08 -14.84 6.24
CA ILE A 56 6.40 -15.21 7.47
C ILE A 56 6.76 -16.65 7.74
N GLU A 57 7.45 -16.91 8.85
CA GLU A 57 7.76 -18.29 9.22
C GLU A 57 6.48 -19.02 9.64
N VAL A 58 6.34 -20.26 9.19
CA VAL A 58 5.24 -21.13 9.61
C VAL A 58 5.34 -21.35 11.12
N LYS A 59 4.20 -21.30 11.82
CA LYS A 59 4.15 -21.62 13.24
C LYS A 59 4.26 -23.13 13.42
N ASN A 60 5.39 -23.60 13.96
CA ASN A 60 5.70 -25.04 14.06
C ASN A 60 5.16 -25.70 15.34
N ASN A 61 4.90 -24.92 16.39
CA ASN A 61 4.25 -25.38 17.62
C ASN A 61 3.48 -24.22 18.27
N ASP A 62 2.53 -24.52 19.14
CA ASP A 62 1.67 -23.49 19.72
C ASP A 62 2.33 -22.59 20.77
N THR A 63 3.50 -23.00 21.27
CA THR A 63 4.27 -22.29 22.30
C THR A 63 5.39 -21.42 21.73
N ALA A 64 5.63 -21.48 20.42
CA ALA A 64 6.63 -20.66 19.75
C ALA A 64 6.22 -19.19 19.77
N ILE A 65 7.23 -18.31 19.84
CA ILE A 65 7.05 -16.87 19.71
C ILE A 65 6.38 -16.60 18.36
N ASN A 66 5.38 -15.73 18.33
CA ASN A 66 4.77 -15.32 17.08
C ASN A 66 5.83 -14.64 16.19
N HIS A 67 6.13 -15.24 15.05
CA HIS A 67 6.97 -14.64 14.02
C HIS A 67 6.15 -13.58 13.28
N LEU A 68 5.99 -12.44 13.92
CA LEU A 68 5.35 -11.26 13.34
C LEU A 68 6.42 -10.44 12.62
N ASN A 69 6.06 -9.97 11.44
CA ASN A 69 6.80 -8.92 10.75
C ASN A 69 5.81 -7.78 10.45
N THR A 70 6.33 -6.59 10.18
CA THR A 70 5.52 -5.38 10.02
C THR A 70 5.82 -4.71 8.69
N THR A 71 4.78 -4.20 8.05
CA THR A 71 4.88 -3.35 6.88
C THR A 71 4.35 -1.97 7.24
N TYR A 72 5.06 -0.93 6.83
CA TYR A 72 4.70 0.46 7.03
C TYR A 72 4.18 1.01 5.72
N TRP A 73 3.05 1.69 5.75
CA TRP A 73 2.48 2.39 4.61
C TRP A 73 2.39 3.88 4.90
N MET A 74 2.67 4.70 3.89
CA MET A 74 2.52 6.14 3.93
C MET A 74 1.85 6.64 2.67
N ILE A 75 1.10 7.73 2.83
CA ILE A 75 0.46 8.47 1.74
C ILE A 75 0.89 9.92 1.80
N TYR A 76 1.26 10.48 0.65
CA TYR A 76 1.43 11.91 0.48
C TYR A 76 0.14 12.52 -0.08
N ILE A 77 -0.36 13.58 0.54
CA ILE A 77 -1.54 14.29 0.09
C ILE A 77 -1.08 15.56 -0.64
N PRO A 78 -1.27 15.68 -1.97
CA PRO A 78 -0.94 16.89 -2.71
C PRO A 78 -1.71 18.09 -2.17
N ALA A 79 -1.07 19.27 -2.17
CA ALA A 79 -1.63 20.48 -1.55
C ALA A 79 -2.98 20.94 -2.15
N SER A 80 -3.29 20.55 -3.38
CA SER A 80 -4.56 20.86 -4.03
C SER A 80 -5.71 19.97 -3.55
N VAL A 81 -5.42 18.78 -3.03
CA VAL A 81 -6.40 17.74 -2.68
C VAL A 81 -7.03 18.05 -1.32
N SER A 82 -8.36 17.91 -1.22
CA SER A 82 -9.09 18.20 0.02
C SER A 82 -10.42 17.42 0.14
N GLY A 83 -11.01 17.46 1.33
CA GLY A 83 -12.27 16.77 1.62
C GLY A 83 -12.09 15.30 1.98
N PHE A 84 -13.16 14.52 1.82
CA PHE A 84 -13.15 13.09 2.10
C PHE A 84 -12.58 12.32 0.92
N CYS A 85 -11.51 11.57 1.16
CA CYS A 85 -10.87 10.68 0.20
C CYS A 85 -11.21 9.22 0.51
N ASN A 86 -11.73 8.49 -0.48
CA ASN A 86 -12.06 7.08 -0.38
C ASN A 86 -11.17 6.25 -1.30
N GLY A 87 -10.62 5.16 -0.76
CA GLY A 87 -9.81 4.20 -1.50
C GLY A 87 -9.57 2.96 -0.65
N THR A 88 -9.15 1.89 -1.31
CA THR A 88 -8.85 0.59 -0.73
C THR A 88 -7.38 0.29 -0.95
N LEU A 89 -6.65 -0.03 0.10
CA LEU A 89 -5.29 -0.57 -0.03
C LEU A 89 -5.33 -2.06 0.27
N GLU A 90 -4.74 -2.87 -0.62
CA GLU A 90 -4.72 -4.32 -0.48
C GLU A 90 -3.28 -4.81 -0.30
N PHE A 91 -3.05 -5.52 0.79
CA PHE A 91 -1.84 -6.31 0.99
C PHE A 91 -2.25 -7.78 1.05
N VAL A 92 -1.83 -8.55 0.06
CA VAL A 92 -2.10 -9.99 -0.01
C VAL A 92 -0.91 -10.79 0.52
N GLY A 93 -1.18 -11.79 1.34
CA GLY A 93 -0.22 -12.83 1.68
C GLY A 93 -0.46 -14.03 0.78
N GLN A 94 0.55 -14.43 0.01
CA GLN A 94 0.49 -15.66 -0.79
C GLN A 94 1.55 -16.62 -0.29
N GLU A 95 1.13 -17.85 0.04
CA GLU A 95 2.07 -18.95 0.25
C GLU A 95 2.79 -19.21 -1.07
N ASN A 96 4.13 -19.10 -1.07
CA ASN A 96 4.94 -19.44 -2.22
C ASN A 96 5.48 -20.86 -2.00
N PRO A 97 4.83 -21.91 -2.55
CA PRO A 97 5.33 -23.28 -2.42
C PRO A 97 6.66 -23.35 -3.19
N GLN A 98 7.75 -23.40 -2.43
CA GLN A 98 9.08 -23.79 -2.92
C GLN A 98 9.11 -25.30 -3.18
#